data_AF-A0A1E8PQY0-F1
#
_entry.id   AF-A0A1E8PQY0-F1
#
_cell.length_a   1.000
_cell.length_b   1.000
_cell.length_c   1.000
_cell.angle_alpha   90.00
_cell.angle_beta   90.00
_cell.angle_gamma   90.00
#
_symmetry.space_group_name_H-M   'P 1'
#
loop_
_entity.id
_entity.type
_entity.pdbx_description
1 polymer ?
#
loop_
_entity_poly.entity_id
_entity_poly.type
_entity_poly.pdbx_seq_one_letter_code
_entity_poly.pdbx_strand_id
1 'polypeptide(L)'
;MAEANVMMKVDDKKNYQAIKAMQVMVSGRIEGSKSYEGKRYTQVITPAADVYSRPQMVEIRSKARLGDKGEEISVPCVLGGFQRKPYETKDKQTGEVVKVVPVEHTLDLIEE
;
A
#
# COMPACT_ATOMS: atom_id res chain seq x y z
N MET A 1 -30.96 37.18 -8.84
CA MET A 1 -30.07 37.35 -7.68
C MET A 1 -29.61 35.96 -7.30
N ALA A 2 -28.36 35.64 -7.62
CA ALA A 2 -27.82 34.28 -7.59
C ALA A 2 -27.18 33.95 -6.24
N GLU A 3 -27.27 32.67 -5.89
CA GLU A 3 -26.97 32.07 -4.60
C GLU A 3 -25.48 32.14 -4.22
N ALA A 4 -25.23 32.35 -2.93
CA ALA A 4 -23.91 32.42 -2.33
C ALA A 4 -23.30 31.02 -2.23
N ASN A 5 -22.25 30.78 -3.01
CA ASN A 5 -21.44 29.56 -2.92
C ASN A 5 -20.43 29.73 -1.77
N VAL A 6 -20.63 28.99 -0.68
CA VAL A 6 -19.78 29.01 0.51
C VAL A 6 -18.46 28.31 0.19
N MET A 7 -17.40 29.10 0.32
CA MET A 7 -16.00 28.76 0.10
C MET A 7 -15.52 27.72 1.13
N MET A 8 -15.24 26.49 0.70
CA MET A 8 -14.37 25.58 1.47
C MET A 8 -12.92 26.00 1.24
N LYS A 9 -12.32 26.67 2.23
CA LYS A 9 -10.87 26.81 2.33
C LYS A 9 -10.32 25.56 2.99
N VAL A 10 -9.59 24.74 2.25
CA VAL A 10 -8.66 23.76 2.80
C VAL A 10 -7.32 23.97 2.11
N ASP A 11 -6.50 24.80 2.74
CA ASP A 11 -5.10 24.97 2.43
C ASP A 11 -4.33 23.73 2.92
N ASP A 12 -4.24 22.72 2.06
CA ASP A 12 -3.21 21.68 2.12
C ASP A 12 -2.95 21.24 0.67
N LYS A 13 -1.96 21.87 0.03
CA LYS A 13 -1.49 21.45 -1.30
C LYS A 13 -0.75 20.10 -1.18
N LYS A 14 -1.50 19.01 -0.95
CA LYS A 14 -1.03 17.68 -1.30
C LYS A 14 -0.88 17.65 -2.81
N ASN A 15 0.36 17.67 -3.27
CA ASN A 15 0.71 17.61 -4.68
C ASN A 15 0.34 16.20 -5.19
N TYR A 16 -0.93 15.98 -5.50
CA TYR A 16 -1.36 14.80 -6.22
C TYR A 16 -0.87 14.96 -7.65
N GLN A 17 0.40 14.56 -7.92
CA GLN A 17 0.81 14.30 -9.29
C GLN A 17 -0.25 13.39 -9.92
N ALA A 18 -0.63 13.68 -11.16
CA ALA A 18 -1.57 12.85 -11.90
C ALA A 18 -1.04 11.41 -11.89
N ILE A 19 -1.72 10.55 -11.12
CA ILE A 19 -1.33 9.16 -10.90
C ILE A 19 -1.36 8.46 -12.27
N LYS A 20 -0.21 7.97 -12.72
CA LYS A 20 -0.13 7.22 -13.98
C LYS A 20 -0.74 5.83 -13.80
N ALA A 21 -1.01 5.14 -14.91
CA ALA A 21 -1.47 3.75 -14.86
C ALA A 21 -0.55 2.90 -13.95
N MET A 22 -1.17 2.04 -13.13
CA MET A 22 -0.50 1.19 -12.14
C MET A 22 0.28 1.92 -11.03
N GLN A 23 0.04 3.22 -10.84
CA GLN A 23 0.54 3.94 -9.68
C GLN A 23 -0.54 4.05 -8.61
N VAL A 24 -0.13 4.03 -7.34
CA VAL A 24 -1.01 4.17 -6.19
C VAL A 24 -0.37 5.10 -5.17
N MET A 25 -1.17 5.90 -4.48
CA MET A 25 -0.70 6.67 -3.31
C MET A 25 -0.87 5.79 -2.07
N VAL A 26 0.22 5.53 -1.35
CA VAL A 26 0.18 4.79 -0.09
C VAL A 26 0.33 5.78 1.06
N SER A 27 -0.70 5.88 1.90
CA SER A 27 -0.70 6.72 3.08
C SER A 27 -0.96 5.88 4.33
N GLY A 28 -0.21 6.16 5.40
CA GLY A 28 -0.36 5.44 6.66
C GLY A 28 0.82 5.64 7.59
N ARG A 29 0.85 4.87 8.68
CA ARG A 29 1.89 4.94 9.71
C ARG A 29 2.90 3.82 9.56
N ILE A 30 4.19 4.11 9.71
CA ILE A 30 5.25 3.10 9.68
C ILE A 30 5.21 2.26 10.96
N GLU A 31 5.10 0.94 10.81
CA GLU A 31 5.15 -0.01 11.93
C GLU A 31 6.56 -0.62 12.11
N GLY A 32 7.35 -0.64 11.04
CA GLY A 32 8.72 -1.12 11.06
C GLY A 32 9.37 -1.11 9.69
N SER A 33 10.69 -1.31 9.66
CA SER A 33 11.43 -1.48 8.42
C SER A 33 12.54 -2.52 8.59
N LYS A 34 12.85 -3.23 7.51
CA LYS A 34 13.98 -4.17 7.41
C LYS A 34 14.76 -3.89 6.13
N SER A 35 16.04 -4.19 6.14
CA SER A 35 16.90 -4.13 4.95
C SER A 35 17.27 -5.54 4.54
N TYR A 36 17.13 -5.87 3.26
CA TYR A 36 17.51 -7.16 2.69
C TYR A 36 17.97 -6.97 1.24
N GLU A 37 19.09 -7.58 0.87
CA GLU A 37 19.66 -7.51 -0.50
C GLU A 37 19.74 -6.08 -1.08
N GLY A 38 20.14 -5.10 -0.28
CA GLY A 38 20.27 -3.71 -0.71
C GLY A 38 18.94 -2.97 -0.95
N LYS A 39 17.80 -3.59 -0.64
CA LYS A 39 16.48 -2.96 -0.62
C LYS A 39 15.99 -2.78 0.81
N ARG A 40 15.21 -1.73 1.01
CA ARG A 40 14.47 -1.48 2.26
C ARG A 40 13.02 -1.86 2.06
N TYR A 41 12.48 -2.56 3.04
CA TYR A 41 11.11 -3.03 3.09
C TYR A 41 10.46 -2.39 4.32
N THR A 42 9.54 -1.46 4.09
CA THR A 42 8.89 -0.67 5.13
C THR A 42 7.44 -1.12 5.26
N GLN A 43 7.05 -1.56 6.46
CA GLN A 43 5.68 -1.95 6.75
C GLN A 43 4.88 -0.74 7.19
N VAL A 44 3.75 -0.52 6.53
CA VAL A 44 2.87 0.63 6.75
C VAL A 44 1.47 0.11 7.07
N ILE A 45 0.90 0.56 8.18
CA ILE A 45 -0.50 0.36 8.50
C ILE A 45 -1.31 1.51 7.89
N THR A 46 -2.27 1.18 7.03
CA THR A 46 -3.11 2.18 6.37
C THR A 46 -4.30 2.56 7.27
N PRO A 47 -4.95 3.70 7.06
CA PRO A 47 -6.24 3.97 7.66
C PRO A 47 -7.24 2.85 7.35
N ALA A 48 -8.09 2.50 8.32
CA ALA A 48 -9.21 1.60 8.08
C ALA A 48 -10.28 2.28 7.21
N ALA A 49 -11.02 1.49 6.44
CA ALA A 49 -12.12 2.02 5.62
C ALA A 49 -13.28 2.55 6.48
N ASP A 50 -13.47 1.98 7.68
CA ASP A 50 -14.48 2.37 8.67
C ASP A 50 -14.01 2.00 10.09
N VAL A 51 -14.79 2.38 11.11
CA VAL A 51 -14.47 2.24 12.54
C VAL A 51 -14.37 0.78 13.01
N TYR A 52 -15.03 -0.15 12.34
CA TYR A 52 -15.08 -1.57 12.71
C TYR A 52 -14.19 -2.46 11.82
N SER A 53 -13.67 -1.90 10.72
CA SER A 53 -12.77 -2.59 9.81
C SER A 53 -11.34 -2.66 10.35
N ARG A 54 -10.68 -3.80 10.08
CA ARG A 54 -9.25 -3.96 10.38
C ARG A 54 -8.43 -3.15 9.37
N PRO A 55 -7.46 -2.34 9.83
CA PRO A 55 -6.50 -1.68 8.96
C PRO A 55 -5.78 -2.67 8.03
N GLN A 56 -5.54 -2.25 6.79
CA GLN A 56 -4.66 -3.00 5.89
C GLN A 56 -3.20 -2.73 6.27
N MET A 57 -2.36 -3.75 6.12
CA MET A 57 -0.92 -3.60 6.20
C MET A 57 -0.32 -3.82 4.82
N VAL A 58 0.60 -2.93 4.44
CA VAL A 58 1.31 -3.01 3.16
C VAL A 58 2.82 -2.91 3.38
N GLU A 59 3.60 -3.53 2.50
CA GLU A 59 5.07 -3.45 2.51
C GLU A 59 5.54 -2.67 1.29
N ILE A 60 6.24 -1.55 1.52
CA ILE A 60 6.80 -0.69 0.48
C ILE A 60 8.28 -1.01 0.31
N ARG A 61 8.70 -1.28 -0.92
CA ARG A 61 10.09 -1.48 -1.31
C ARG A 61 10.71 -0.17 -1.77
N SER A 62 11.88 0.17 -1.25
CA SER A 62 12.57 1.43 -1.54
C SER A 62 14.09 1.24 -1.47
N LYS A 63 14.84 2.18 -2.05
CA LYS A 63 16.29 2.27 -1.89
C LYS A 63 16.64 3.06 -0.64
N ALA A 64 15.95 4.18 -0.43
CA ALA A 64 16.14 5.07 0.70
C ALA A 64 15.26 4.68 1.90
N ARG A 65 15.58 5.26 3.06
CA ARG A 65 14.73 5.14 4.24
C ARG A 65 13.51 6.04 4.07
N LEU A 66 12.31 5.50 4.29
CA LEU A 66 11.05 6.28 4.20
C LEU A 66 10.73 7.09 5.47
N GLY A 67 11.22 6.65 6.63
CA GLY A 67 10.96 7.31 7.91
C GLY A 67 11.27 6.42 9.12
N ASP A 68 10.85 6.89 10.29
CA ASP A 68 10.95 6.22 11.58
C ASP A 68 9.64 5.49 11.95
N LYS A 69 9.73 4.50 12.86
CA LYS A 69 8.53 3.81 13.36
C LYS A 69 7.64 4.81 14.09
N GLY A 70 6.34 4.80 13.78
CA GLY A 70 5.35 5.73 14.32
C GLY A 70 5.12 6.96 13.45
N GLU A 71 5.96 7.22 12.46
CA GLU A 71 5.82 8.33 11.53
C GLU A 71 4.72 8.07 10.49
N GLU A 72 3.95 9.10 10.15
CA GLU A 72 2.99 9.05 9.06
C GLU A 72 3.65 9.45 7.75
N ILE A 73 3.42 8.65 6.71
CA ILE A 73 3.93 8.90 5.36
C ILE A 73 2.80 8.93 4.34
N SER A 74 3.05 9.61 3.22
CA SER A 74 2.18 9.58 2.04
C SER A 74 3.06 9.58 0.80
N VAL A 75 3.26 8.41 0.20
CA VAL A 75 4.23 8.22 -0.87
C VAL A 75 3.62 7.57 -2.12
N PRO A 76 4.03 7.99 -3.32
CA PRO A 76 3.60 7.36 -4.55
C PRO A 76 4.39 6.07 -4.81
N CYS A 77 3.66 5.01 -5.16
CA CYS A 77 4.22 3.69 -5.45
C CYS A 77 3.74 3.17 -6.80
N VAL A 78 4.53 2.31 -7.43
CA VAL A 78 4.08 1.46 -8.54
C VAL A 78 3.55 0.16 -7.95
N LEU A 79 2.29 -0.18 -8.29
CA LEU A 79 1.70 -1.47 -8.01
C LEU A 79 2.18 -2.48 -9.04
N GLY A 80 2.98 -3.42 -8.57
CA GLY A 80 3.42 -4.58 -9.33
C GLY A 80 2.81 -5.86 -8.78
N GLY A 81 3.23 -6.96 -9.39
CA GLY A 81 2.95 -8.28 -8.88
C GLY A 81 3.40 -9.36 -9.85
N PHE A 82 3.50 -10.58 -9.34
CA PHE A 82 3.83 -11.74 -10.15
C PHE A 82 3.16 -12.99 -9.57
N GLN A 83 2.91 -13.94 -10.45
CA GLN A 83 2.39 -15.24 -10.07
C GLN A 83 3.54 -16.09 -9.50
N ARG A 84 3.37 -16.70 -8.32
CA ARG A 84 4.35 -17.69 -7.84
C ARG A 84 4.03 -19.08 -8.39
N LYS A 85 4.96 -20.00 -8.15
CA LYS A 85 4.81 -21.41 -8.48
C LYS A 85 3.51 -21.96 -7.87
N PRO A 86 2.66 -22.64 -8.67
CA PRO A 86 1.49 -23.31 -8.16
C PRO A 86 1.84 -24.37 -7.11
N TYR A 87 0.99 -24.52 -6.11
CA TYR A 87 1.11 -25.59 -5.12
C TYR A 87 -0.26 -26.25 -4.88
N GLU A 88 -0.24 -27.50 -4.48
CA GLU A 88 -1.44 -28.22 -4.07
C GLU A 88 -1.66 -28.02 -2.58
N THR A 89 -2.90 -27.76 -2.20
CA THR A 89 -3.32 -27.67 -0.80
C THR A 89 -4.56 -28.52 -0.60
N LYS A 90 -4.66 -29.16 0.55
CA LYS A 90 -5.84 -29.94 0.90
C LYS A 90 -6.85 -29.04 1.58
N ASP A 91 -8.06 -28.96 1.04
CA ASP A 91 -9.15 -28.27 1.70
C ASP A 91 -9.45 -28.97 3.04
N LYS A 92 -9.42 -28.20 4.14
CA LYS A 92 -9.60 -28.74 5.49
C LYS A 92 -11.05 -29.14 5.79
N GLN A 93 -12.02 -28.64 5.04
CA GLN A 93 -13.44 -28.93 5.19
C GLN A 93 -13.88 -30.09 4.30
N THR A 94 -13.44 -30.13 3.03
CA THR A 94 -13.91 -31.14 2.06
C THR A 94 -12.93 -32.29 1.85
N GLY A 95 -11.65 -32.09 2.17
CA GLY A 95 -10.59 -33.07 1.93
C GLY A 95 -10.12 -33.16 0.48
N GLU A 96 -10.67 -32.35 -0.43
CA GLU A 96 -10.22 -32.28 -1.83
C GLU A 96 -8.84 -31.64 -1.95
N VAL A 97 -8.05 -32.11 -2.91
CA VAL A 97 -6.77 -31.50 -3.27
C VAL A 97 -7.03 -30.40 -4.29
N VAL A 98 -6.78 -29.16 -3.90
CA VAL A 98 -6.97 -27.97 -4.73
C VAL A 98 -5.62 -27.43 -5.16
N LYS A 99 -5.48 -27.15 -6.46
CA LYS A 99 -4.31 -26.47 -7.00
C LYS A 99 -4.47 -24.96 -6.83
N VAL A 100 -3.57 -24.35 -6.07
CA VAL A 100 -3.53 -22.90 -5.80
C VAL A 100 -2.43 -22.26 -6.63
N VAL A 101 -2.77 -21.14 -7.26
CA VAL A 101 -1.86 -20.32 -8.05
C VAL A 101 -1.82 -18.92 -7.41
N PRO A 102 -0.89 -18.68 -6.47
CA PRO A 102 -0.86 -17.42 -5.74
C PRO A 102 -0.35 -16.28 -6.63
N VAL A 103 -1.00 -15.11 -6.49
CA VAL A 103 -0.54 -13.85 -7.05
C VAL A 103 -0.02 -13.01 -5.89
N GLU A 104 1.24 -12.58 -5.98
CA GLU A 104 1.81 -11.64 -5.03
C GLU A 104 1.81 -10.23 -5.60
N HIS A 105 1.44 -9.28 -4.75
CA HIS A 105 1.53 -7.86 -5.08
C HIS A 105 2.76 -7.24 -4.46
N THR A 106 3.32 -6.27 -5.16
CA THR A 106 4.48 -5.52 -4.69
C THR A 106 4.21 -4.03 -4.83
N LEU A 107 4.67 -3.25 -3.86
CA LEU A 107 4.65 -1.79 -3.93
C LEU A 107 6.09 -1.31 -3.97
N ASP A 108 6.48 -0.71 -5.08
CA ASP A 108 7.79 -0.11 -5.25
C ASP A 108 7.65 1.41 -5.19
N LEU A 109 8.43 2.06 -4.32
CA LEU A 109 8.47 3.51 -4.23
C LEU A 109 8.88 4.10 -5.59
N ILE A 110 8.18 5.15 -6.01
CA ILE A 110 8.65 6.00 -7.10
C ILE A 110 9.67 6.96 -6.52
N GLU A 111 10.95 6.62 -6.69
CA GLU A 111 12.08 7.47 -6.30
C GLU A 111 12.15 8.67 -7.27
N GLU A 112 12.35 9.88 -6.74
CA GLU A 112 12.63 11.10 -7.53
C GLU A 112 14.04 11.12 -8.12
#